data_AF-A0A0B0N9S4-F1
#
_entry.id   AF-A0A0B0N9S4-F1
#
_cell.length_a   1.000
_cell.length_b   1.000
_cell.length_c   1.000
_cell.angle_alpha   90.00
_cell.angle_beta   90.00
_cell.angle_gamma   90.00
#
_symmetry.space_group_name_H-M   'P 1'
#
loop_
_entity.id
_entity.type
_entity.pdbx_description
1 polymer ?
#
loop_
_entity_poly.entity_id
_entity_poly.type
_entity_poly.pdbx_seq_one_letter_code
_entity_poly.pdbx_strand_id
1 'polypeptide(L)'
;MSRRRLRDLIIIQNPPNSKETNSEQQTAIGSSNVLNTADEATEIQTESGWRRKTRGRTLLKYLYELNSVKHVKVARNSHGQPIGSEARLLAGYLGIIARNPNLLPINYKSWHHMSDRNKNQALDNIKERFALEELSSGQKVGRLQLFYVTHKKKDGSPITTEAAEIMEKLKDKMAEYEAIASSDSSVNLDDIHNRIITEVLGPKRYGRVRFQGSFVNPTQYVGSNSQQYIPLGNQAQPEVQRLRDQMAQMQASTVEQIAQLKEEAASREAKAQRKYKELQLKLKAEAAAKEAKASRKYDKLQLQLQNMIKLFQQSQNLPS
;
A
#
# COMPACT_ATOMS: atom_id res chain seq x y z
N MET A 1 37.02 -8.46 -41.86
CA MET A 1 36.24 -7.46 -41.11
C MET A 1 36.96 -7.18 -39.81
N SER A 2 37.44 -5.96 -39.63
CA SER A 2 38.26 -5.53 -38.48
C SER A 2 37.62 -5.87 -37.13
N ARG A 3 38.43 -6.39 -36.20
CA ARG A 3 38.10 -6.46 -34.77
C ARG A 3 37.84 -5.03 -34.28
N ARG A 4 36.58 -4.60 -34.24
CA ARG A 4 36.24 -3.27 -33.70
C ARG A 4 36.36 -3.35 -32.19
N ARG A 5 37.18 -2.43 -31.67
CA ARG A 5 37.55 -2.30 -30.27
C ARG A 5 36.30 -2.01 -29.44
N LEU A 6 36.23 -2.64 -28.28
CA LEU A 6 35.22 -2.58 -27.23
C LEU A 6 35.08 -1.20 -26.55
N ARG A 7 35.27 -0.09 -27.28
CA ARG A 7 35.37 1.25 -26.68
C ARG A 7 34.02 1.97 -26.47
N ASP A 8 32.94 1.45 -27.05
CA ASP A 8 31.65 2.16 -27.10
C ASP A 8 30.49 1.42 -26.39
N LEU A 9 30.76 0.40 -25.56
CA LEU A 9 29.71 -0.34 -24.85
C LEU A 9 29.30 0.35 -23.55
N ILE A 10 27.99 0.48 -23.32
CA ILE A 10 27.45 0.98 -22.05
C ILE A 10 27.50 -0.15 -21.01
N ILE A 11 28.42 -0.04 -20.04
CA ILE A 11 28.57 -0.98 -18.92
C ILE A 11 28.01 -0.34 -17.65
N ILE A 12 27.14 -1.05 -16.93
CA ILE A 12 26.63 -0.64 -15.61
C ILE A 12 27.34 -1.45 -14.51
N GLN A 13 27.62 -0.80 -13.39
CA GLN A 13 27.98 -1.45 -12.11
C GLN A 13 26.85 -1.19 -11.11
N ASN A 14 26.32 -2.25 -10.50
CA ASN A 14 25.41 -2.11 -9.35
C ASN A 14 26.24 -1.90 -8.07
N PRO A 15 25.84 -1.02 -7.13
CA PRO A 15 26.51 -0.89 -5.84
C PRO A 15 26.38 -2.19 -5.02
N PRO A 16 27.38 -2.56 -4.21
CA PRO A 16 27.34 -3.77 -3.41
C PRO A 16 26.19 -3.68 -2.41
N ASN A 17 25.24 -4.61 -2.51
CA ASN A 17 24.11 -4.72 -1.60
C ASN A 17 24.65 -5.21 -0.24
N SER A 18 24.69 -4.32 0.76
CA SER A 18 25.13 -4.63 2.12
C SER A 18 24.00 -5.27 2.92
N LYS A 19 24.02 -6.59 3.04
CA LYS A 19 23.57 -7.32 4.23
C LYS A 19 24.52 -8.47 4.51
N GLU A 20 25.32 -8.27 5.55
CA GLU A 20 26.28 -9.22 6.12
C GLU A 20 25.56 -10.36 6.85
N THR A 21 26.13 -11.57 6.83
CA THR A 21 26.48 -12.29 8.08
C THR A 21 27.48 -13.40 7.79
N ASN A 22 28.55 -13.42 8.58
CA ASN A 22 29.66 -14.35 8.53
C ASN A 22 29.25 -15.76 8.97
N SER A 23 29.76 -16.77 8.26
CA SER A 23 30.24 -17.99 8.90
C SER A 23 31.35 -18.60 8.05
N GLU A 24 32.56 -18.52 8.57
CA GLU A 24 33.70 -19.29 8.10
C GLU A 24 33.39 -20.78 8.25
N GLN A 25 33.38 -21.53 7.14
CA GLN A 25 34.02 -22.84 7.08
C GLN A 25 34.59 -23.04 5.67
N GLN A 26 35.92 -23.05 5.60
CA GLN A 26 36.61 -23.70 4.50
C GLN A 26 36.35 -25.20 4.59
N THR A 27 35.87 -25.79 3.51
CA THR A 27 36.23 -27.16 3.17
C THR A 27 36.32 -27.25 1.65
N ALA A 28 37.50 -27.64 1.19
CA ALA A 28 37.80 -27.93 -0.19
C ALA A 28 36.81 -28.97 -0.74
N ILE A 29 36.44 -28.81 -2.02
CA ILE A 29 36.06 -29.81 -3.03
C ILE A 29 35.06 -29.18 -4.00
N GLY A 30 35.36 -29.24 -5.30
CA GLY A 30 34.35 -29.09 -6.34
C GLY A 30 34.68 -28.06 -7.40
N SER A 31 35.70 -28.36 -8.20
CA SER A 31 36.00 -27.74 -9.49
C SER A 31 34.71 -27.41 -10.27
N SER A 32 34.43 -26.13 -10.52
CA SER A 32 33.40 -25.74 -11.47
C SER A 32 33.86 -26.22 -12.84
N ASN A 33 33.15 -27.20 -13.39
CA ASN A 33 33.45 -27.85 -14.65
C ASN A 33 33.44 -26.83 -15.79
N VAL A 34 34.61 -26.22 -15.99
CA VAL A 34 35.05 -25.65 -17.25
C VAL A 34 35.22 -26.82 -18.21
N LEU A 35 34.14 -27.19 -18.90
CA LEU A 35 34.31 -27.86 -20.18
C LEU A 35 34.62 -26.76 -21.21
N ASN A 36 35.89 -26.39 -21.29
CA ASN A 36 36.45 -25.89 -22.54
C ASN A 36 36.34 -27.06 -23.52
N THR A 37 35.24 -27.18 -24.26
CA THR A 37 35.19 -28.10 -25.39
C THR A 37 36.20 -27.59 -26.41
N ALA A 38 37.37 -28.23 -26.42
CA ALA A 38 38.33 -28.13 -27.50
C ALA A 38 37.70 -28.78 -28.73
N ASP A 39 36.93 -28.01 -29.49
CA ASP A 39 36.37 -28.49 -30.75
C ASP A 39 37.28 -28.06 -31.89
N GLU A 40 38.16 -29.00 -32.22
CA GLU A 40 38.78 -29.21 -33.52
C GLU A 40 37.82 -28.84 -34.66
N ALA A 41 38.31 -28.09 -35.65
CA ALA A 41 37.51 -27.70 -36.80
C ALA A 41 37.20 -28.94 -37.64
N THR A 42 36.00 -29.49 -37.53
CA THR A 42 35.52 -30.50 -38.49
C THR A 42 35.42 -29.85 -39.88
N GLU A 43 36.44 -30.09 -40.71
CA GLU A 43 36.43 -29.82 -42.15
C GLU A 43 35.36 -30.69 -42.81
N ILE A 44 34.19 -30.13 -43.12
CA ILE A 44 33.20 -30.81 -43.95
C ILE A 44 33.68 -30.68 -45.39
N GLN A 45 34.25 -31.77 -45.93
CA GLN A 45 34.56 -31.89 -47.35
C GLN A 45 33.27 -32.26 -48.09
N THR A 46 32.77 -31.36 -48.96
CA THR A 46 31.78 -31.72 -49.97
C THR A 46 32.50 -32.29 -51.19
N GLU A 47 31.99 -33.38 -51.78
CA GLU A 47 32.58 -34.18 -52.89
C GLU A 47 33.01 -33.39 -54.14
N SER A 48 32.71 -32.10 -54.23
CA SER A 48 33.12 -31.23 -55.34
C SER A 48 34.22 -30.25 -54.93
N GLY A 49 35.39 -30.70 -54.44
CA GLY A 49 36.70 -30.02 -54.42
C GLY A 49 36.84 -28.55 -53.95
N TRP A 50 35.77 -27.87 -53.55
CA TRP A 50 35.72 -26.45 -53.25
C TRP A 50 35.76 -26.25 -51.74
N ARG A 51 36.91 -25.77 -51.23
CA ARG A 51 37.02 -25.34 -49.83
C ARG A 51 36.20 -24.06 -49.62
N ARG A 52 34.95 -24.19 -49.17
CA ARG A 52 34.17 -23.03 -48.75
C ARG A 52 34.79 -22.46 -47.47
N LYS A 53 35.23 -21.20 -47.49
CA LYS A 53 35.60 -20.47 -46.27
C LYS A 53 34.33 -20.20 -45.47
N THR A 54 33.99 -21.10 -44.56
CA THR A 54 32.90 -20.89 -43.61
C THR A 54 33.37 -19.90 -42.54
N ARG A 55 32.52 -18.95 -42.13
CA ARG A 55 32.80 -18.10 -40.97
C ARG A 55 32.90 -18.99 -39.73
N GLY A 56 34.00 -18.88 -38.97
CA GLY A 56 34.20 -19.64 -37.74
C GLY A 56 33.17 -19.31 -36.64
N ARG A 57 33.08 -20.19 -35.64
CA ARG A 57 32.16 -20.04 -34.50
C ARG A 57 32.38 -18.71 -33.77
N THR A 58 31.30 -18.01 -33.42
CA THR A 58 31.36 -16.81 -32.56
C THR A 58 31.62 -17.24 -31.12
N LEU A 59 32.74 -16.78 -30.53
CA LEU A 59 33.17 -17.19 -29.17
C LEU A 59 32.91 -16.12 -28.09
N LEU A 60 32.71 -14.85 -28.47
CA LEU A 60 32.48 -13.70 -27.55
C LEU A 60 33.34 -13.75 -26.27
N LYS A 61 34.65 -14.07 -26.38
CA LYS A 61 35.54 -14.34 -25.24
C LYS A 61 35.52 -13.25 -24.16
N TYR A 62 35.41 -12.00 -24.57
CA TYR A 62 35.30 -10.83 -23.70
C TYR A 62 34.08 -10.84 -22.77
N LEU A 63 32.99 -11.53 -23.11
CA LEU A 63 31.84 -11.66 -22.20
C LEU A 63 32.14 -12.56 -21.02
N TYR A 64 33.04 -13.54 -21.18
CA TYR A 64 33.50 -14.44 -20.12
C TYR A 64 34.58 -13.80 -19.24
N GLU A 65 35.27 -12.76 -19.74
CA GLU A 65 36.29 -11.98 -19.02
C GLU A 65 35.70 -10.80 -18.21
N LEU A 66 34.39 -10.54 -18.31
CA LEU A 66 33.71 -9.53 -17.50
C LEU A 66 33.57 -10.02 -16.05
N ASN A 67 34.03 -9.21 -15.07
CA ASN A 67 33.79 -9.45 -13.65
C ASN A 67 32.27 -9.51 -13.37
N SER A 68 31.83 -10.37 -12.44
CA SER A 68 30.42 -10.59 -12.04
C SER A 68 29.63 -9.33 -11.64
N VAL A 69 30.33 -8.19 -11.47
CA VAL A 69 29.79 -6.88 -11.08
C VAL A 69 29.44 -5.98 -12.30
N LYS A 70 29.95 -6.30 -13.50
CA LYS A 70 29.80 -5.47 -14.71
C LYS A 70 28.84 -6.12 -15.71
N HIS A 71 27.71 -5.47 -15.98
CA HIS A 71 26.73 -5.95 -16.95
C HIS A 71 26.68 -5.04 -18.19
N VAL A 72 26.50 -5.64 -19.37
CA VAL A 72 26.25 -4.90 -20.61
C VAL A 72 24.81 -4.39 -20.60
N LYS A 73 24.62 -3.07 -20.62
CA LYS A 73 23.28 -2.48 -20.71
C LYS A 73 22.73 -2.65 -22.13
N VAL A 74 21.57 -3.29 -22.28
CA VAL A 74 20.93 -3.41 -23.58
C VAL A 74 19.72 -2.49 -23.64
N ALA A 75 19.80 -1.45 -24.47
CA ALA A 75 18.67 -0.54 -24.71
C ALA A 75 17.52 -1.29 -25.41
N ARG A 76 16.28 -0.87 -25.12
CA ARG A 76 15.05 -1.45 -25.70
C ARG A 76 14.19 -0.38 -26.37
N ASN A 77 13.43 -0.77 -27.39
CA ASN A 77 12.39 0.09 -27.96
C ASN A 77 11.08 -0.02 -27.14
N SER A 78 10.04 0.73 -27.55
CA SER A 78 8.72 0.74 -26.90
C SER A 78 7.99 -0.62 -26.89
N HIS A 79 8.44 -1.59 -27.70
CA HIS A 79 7.91 -2.94 -27.75
C HIS A 79 8.75 -3.94 -26.95
N GLY A 80 9.76 -3.47 -26.20
CA GLY A 80 10.66 -4.31 -25.42
C GLY A 80 11.74 -5.03 -26.24
N GLN A 81 11.87 -4.73 -27.53
CA GLN A 81 12.89 -5.35 -28.38
C GLN A 81 14.24 -4.68 -28.17
N PRO A 82 15.34 -5.45 -28.07
CA PRO A 82 16.67 -4.88 -27.87
C PRO A 82 17.12 -4.12 -29.13
N ILE A 83 17.65 -2.91 -28.96
CA ILE A 83 18.15 -2.05 -30.03
C ILE A 83 19.63 -1.68 -29.79
N GLY A 84 20.32 -1.27 -30.85
CA GLY A 84 21.72 -0.81 -30.77
C GLY A 84 22.77 -1.90 -30.99
N SER A 85 24.01 -1.58 -30.63
CA SER A 85 25.17 -2.46 -30.87
C SER A 85 25.22 -3.63 -29.88
N GLU A 86 24.73 -3.37 -28.67
CA GLU A 86 24.58 -4.25 -27.52
C GLU A 86 23.52 -5.32 -27.78
N ALA A 87 22.45 -4.99 -28.50
CA ALA A 87 21.44 -5.97 -28.94
C ALA A 87 22.05 -7.06 -29.83
N ARG A 88 23.02 -6.70 -30.69
CA ARG A 88 23.72 -7.67 -31.54
C ARG A 88 24.66 -8.57 -30.73
N LEU A 89 25.26 -8.03 -29.66
CA LEU A 89 26.06 -8.81 -28.71
C LEU A 89 25.20 -9.80 -27.92
N LEU A 90 24.04 -9.35 -27.44
CA LEU A 90 23.05 -10.20 -26.79
C LEU A 90 22.61 -11.34 -27.73
N ALA A 91 22.25 -11.02 -28.98
CA ALA A 91 21.86 -12.03 -29.96
C ALA A 91 22.96 -13.07 -30.22
N GLY A 92 24.22 -12.63 -30.32
CA GLY A 92 25.36 -13.53 -30.43
C GLY A 92 25.53 -14.45 -29.22
N TYR A 93 25.35 -13.91 -28.01
CA TYR A 93 25.46 -14.65 -26.76
C TYR A 93 24.32 -15.67 -26.57
N LEU A 94 23.09 -15.28 -26.90
CA LEU A 94 21.95 -16.21 -26.94
C LEU A 94 22.22 -17.39 -27.88
N GLY A 95 22.85 -17.14 -29.03
CA GLY A 95 23.29 -18.19 -29.93
C GLY A 95 24.36 -19.13 -29.35
N ILE A 96 25.13 -18.70 -28.34
CA ILE A 96 26.08 -19.57 -27.61
C ILE A 96 25.31 -20.42 -26.59
N ILE A 97 24.42 -19.81 -25.80
CA ILE A 97 23.60 -20.52 -24.80
C ILE A 97 22.71 -21.57 -25.48
N ALA A 98 22.10 -21.25 -26.62
CA ALA A 98 21.27 -22.17 -27.41
C ALA A 98 21.98 -23.43 -27.88
N ARG A 99 23.31 -23.39 -27.99
CA ARG A 99 24.14 -24.53 -28.39
C ARG A 99 24.71 -25.30 -27.19
N ASN A 100 24.52 -24.81 -25.96
CA ASN A 100 25.02 -25.48 -24.76
C ASN A 100 24.04 -26.58 -24.35
N PRO A 101 24.40 -27.87 -24.50
CA PRO A 101 23.49 -28.99 -24.20
C PRO A 101 23.15 -29.11 -22.71
N ASN A 102 23.97 -28.54 -21.82
CA ASN A 102 23.69 -28.55 -20.38
C ASN A 102 22.62 -27.53 -19.99
N LEU A 103 22.55 -26.41 -20.72
CA LEU A 103 21.58 -25.34 -20.46
C LEU A 103 20.32 -25.52 -21.31
N LEU A 104 20.49 -25.72 -22.63
CA LEU A 104 19.40 -25.82 -23.61
C LEU A 104 19.53 -27.13 -24.44
N PRO A 105 19.26 -28.30 -23.82
CA PRO A 105 19.31 -29.58 -24.52
C PRO A 105 18.22 -29.70 -25.60
N ILE A 106 18.61 -30.21 -26.77
CA ILE A 106 17.72 -30.39 -27.95
C ILE A 106 16.85 -31.65 -27.85
N ASN A 107 17.10 -32.53 -26.88
CA ASN A 107 16.38 -33.81 -26.73
C ASN A 107 14.92 -33.66 -26.25
N TYR A 108 14.49 -32.47 -25.82
CA TYR A 108 13.10 -32.20 -25.45
C TYR A 108 12.25 -31.94 -26.70
N LYS A 109 11.16 -32.70 -26.87
CA LYS A 109 10.22 -32.54 -27.99
C LYS A 109 9.44 -31.22 -27.96
N SER A 110 9.34 -30.57 -26.80
CA SER A 110 8.65 -29.29 -26.62
C SER A 110 9.22 -28.53 -25.44
N TRP A 111 9.29 -27.19 -25.58
CA TRP A 111 9.79 -26.27 -24.53
C TRP A 111 9.05 -26.42 -23.19
N HIS A 112 7.76 -26.80 -23.23
CA HIS A 112 6.98 -27.01 -22.01
C HIS A 112 7.46 -28.21 -21.18
N HIS A 113 8.06 -29.21 -21.83
CA HIS A 113 8.59 -30.41 -21.15
C HIS A 113 10.00 -30.18 -20.58
N MET A 114 10.65 -29.08 -20.97
CA MET A 114 11.95 -28.73 -20.44
C MET A 114 11.82 -28.33 -18.97
N SER A 115 12.71 -28.85 -18.13
CA SER A 115 12.70 -28.55 -16.69
C SER A 115 12.93 -27.06 -16.43
N ASP A 116 12.24 -26.51 -15.44
CA ASP A 116 12.40 -25.10 -15.08
C ASP A 116 13.79 -24.81 -14.52
N ARG A 117 14.47 -25.80 -13.94
CA ARG A 117 15.89 -25.69 -13.56
C ARG A 117 16.75 -25.24 -14.74
N ASN A 118 16.61 -25.89 -15.89
CA ASN A 118 17.43 -25.58 -17.06
C ASN A 118 17.06 -24.20 -17.64
N LYS A 119 15.76 -23.86 -17.68
CA LYS A 119 15.28 -22.55 -18.13
C LYS A 119 15.82 -21.43 -17.25
N ASN A 120 15.73 -21.60 -15.93
CA ASN A 120 16.19 -20.62 -14.95
C ASN A 120 17.71 -20.47 -15.02
N GLN A 121 18.46 -21.56 -15.09
CA GLN A 121 19.92 -21.49 -15.26
C GLN A 121 20.32 -20.76 -16.55
N ALA A 122 19.64 -21.00 -17.68
CA ALA A 122 19.89 -20.27 -18.92
C ALA A 122 19.60 -18.77 -18.77
N LEU A 123 18.51 -18.41 -18.07
CA LEU A 123 18.17 -17.02 -17.77
C LEU A 123 19.18 -16.36 -16.83
N ASP A 124 19.65 -17.06 -15.80
CA ASP A 124 20.63 -16.56 -14.85
C ASP A 124 21.96 -16.26 -15.54
N ASN A 125 22.41 -17.12 -16.46
CA ASN A 125 23.59 -16.86 -17.30
C ASN A 125 23.44 -15.60 -18.17
N ILE A 126 22.23 -15.31 -18.65
CA ILE A 126 21.95 -14.08 -19.40
C ILE A 126 21.99 -12.86 -18.47
N LYS A 127 21.33 -12.93 -17.32
CA LYS A 127 21.26 -11.84 -16.34
C LYS A 127 22.63 -11.53 -15.71
N GLU A 128 23.49 -12.52 -15.56
CA GLU A 128 24.88 -12.34 -15.10
C GLU A 128 25.68 -11.40 -16.02
N ARG A 129 25.36 -11.35 -17.32
CA ARG A 129 26.20 -10.64 -18.32
C ARG A 129 25.50 -9.45 -18.96
N PHE A 130 24.16 -9.42 -18.93
CA PHE A 130 23.36 -8.39 -19.57
C PHE A 130 22.34 -7.80 -18.59
N ALA A 131 22.36 -6.48 -18.46
CA ALA A 131 21.32 -5.73 -17.77
C ALA A 131 20.20 -5.43 -18.78
N LEU A 132 19.16 -6.25 -18.72
CA LEU A 132 17.90 -6.01 -19.43
C LEU A 132 17.02 -5.18 -18.49
N GLU A 133 16.78 -3.90 -18.80
CA GLU A 133 15.82 -3.10 -18.03
C GLU A 133 14.49 -3.86 -17.98
N GLU A 134 14.11 -4.31 -16.79
CA GLU A 134 12.86 -4.98 -16.54
C GLU A 134 11.77 -3.97 -16.85
N LEU A 135 11.04 -4.19 -17.94
CA LEU A 135 9.81 -3.46 -18.15
C LEU A 135 8.97 -3.76 -16.92
N SER A 136 8.47 -2.74 -16.25
CA SER A 136 7.34 -2.82 -15.32
C SER A 136 6.06 -3.40 -15.97
N SER A 137 6.19 -4.13 -17.08
CA SER A 137 5.20 -4.96 -17.77
C SER A 137 4.57 -6.06 -16.92
N GLY A 138 5.04 -6.28 -15.70
CA GLY A 138 4.30 -7.02 -14.67
C GLY A 138 3.15 -6.23 -14.04
N GLN A 139 3.04 -4.92 -14.31
CA GLN A 139 1.96 -4.09 -13.80
C GLN A 139 0.67 -4.49 -14.50
N LYS A 140 -0.24 -5.11 -13.74
CA LYS A 140 -1.60 -5.42 -14.19
C LYS A 140 -2.22 -4.14 -14.74
N VAL A 141 -2.41 -4.09 -16.05
CA VAL A 141 -3.10 -2.99 -16.72
C VAL A 141 -4.57 -3.10 -16.33
N GLY A 142 -5.07 -2.11 -15.60
CA GLY A 142 -6.46 -2.06 -15.18
C GLY A 142 -7.41 -2.08 -16.38
N ARG A 143 -8.64 -2.56 -16.21
CA ARG A 143 -9.61 -2.69 -17.33
C ARG A 143 -9.92 -1.36 -18.04
N LEU A 144 -9.99 -0.26 -17.29
CA LEU A 144 -10.17 1.08 -17.86
C LEU A 144 -8.97 1.46 -18.73
N GLN A 145 -7.75 1.20 -18.24
CA GLN A 145 -6.53 1.46 -18.99
C GLN A 145 -6.47 0.61 -20.27
N LEU A 146 -6.88 -0.64 -20.21
CA LEU A 146 -6.99 -1.52 -21.38
C LEU A 146 -7.99 -0.95 -22.42
N PHE A 147 -9.12 -0.42 -21.96
CA PHE A 147 -10.09 0.25 -22.85
C PHE A 147 -9.47 1.46 -23.55
N TYR A 148 -8.78 2.35 -22.81
CA TYR A 148 -8.12 3.51 -23.39
C TYR A 148 -7.05 3.14 -24.42
N VAL A 149 -6.29 2.06 -24.21
CA VAL A 149 -5.27 1.62 -25.16
C VAL A 149 -5.91 1.04 -26.42
N THR A 150 -6.96 0.24 -26.28
CA THR A 150 -7.61 -0.46 -27.40
C THR A 150 -8.49 0.44 -28.27
N HIS A 151 -8.97 1.57 -27.74
CA HIS A 151 -9.89 2.48 -28.43
C HIS A 151 -9.22 3.81 -28.85
N LYS A 152 -7.88 3.86 -28.81
CA LYS A 152 -7.08 4.96 -29.35
C LYS A 152 -6.31 4.52 -30.59
N LYS A 153 -6.18 5.43 -31.55
CA LYS A 153 -5.27 5.30 -32.69
C LYS A 153 -3.82 5.56 -32.25
N LYS A 154 -2.86 5.31 -33.14
CA LYS A 154 -1.43 5.54 -32.89
C LYS A 154 -1.08 7.01 -32.60
N ASP A 155 -1.89 7.94 -33.09
CA ASP A 155 -1.78 9.38 -32.85
C ASP A 155 -2.40 9.82 -31.51
N GLY A 156 -3.00 8.90 -30.76
CA GLY A 156 -3.66 9.15 -29.47
C GLY A 156 -5.13 9.58 -29.56
N SER A 157 -5.66 9.80 -30.77
CA SER A 157 -7.07 10.15 -30.98
C SER A 157 -8.01 8.95 -30.78
N PRO A 158 -9.26 9.15 -30.36
CA PRO A 158 -10.26 8.08 -30.29
C PRO A 158 -10.49 7.44 -31.65
N ILE A 159 -10.70 6.12 -31.67
CA ILE A 159 -10.92 5.39 -32.93
C ILE A 159 -12.26 5.75 -33.58
N THR A 160 -13.29 6.02 -32.77
CA THR A 160 -14.64 6.46 -33.16
C THR A 160 -15.14 7.58 -32.25
N THR A 161 -16.16 8.32 -32.70
CA THR A 161 -16.84 9.37 -31.91
C THR A 161 -17.53 8.78 -30.69
N GLU A 162 -18.22 7.64 -30.83
CA GLU A 162 -18.81 6.91 -29.69
C GLU A 162 -17.77 6.51 -28.65
N ALA A 163 -16.59 6.06 -29.08
CA ALA A 163 -15.50 5.75 -28.17
C ALA A 163 -15.01 7.00 -27.44
N ALA A 164 -14.99 8.17 -28.09
CA ALA A 164 -14.64 9.43 -27.46
C ALA A 164 -15.62 9.78 -26.32
N GLU A 165 -16.92 9.68 -26.57
CA GLU A 165 -17.96 9.94 -25.57
C GLU A 165 -17.88 8.97 -24.38
N ILE A 166 -17.65 7.69 -24.65
CA ILE A 166 -17.50 6.67 -23.59
C ILE A 166 -16.23 6.95 -22.78
N MET A 167 -15.13 7.30 -23.43
CA MET A 167 -13.87 7.63 -22.75
C MET A 167 -14.01 8.86 -21.84
N GLU A 168 -14.78 9.86 -22.25
CA GLU A 168 -15.08 11.04 -21.44
C GLU A 168 -15.89 10.66 -20.20
N LYS A 169 -16.99 9.92 -20.37
CA LYS A 169 -17.82 9.42 -19.26
C LYS A 169 -17.04 8.56 -18.25
N LEU A 170 -16.12 7.72 -18.75
CA LEU A 170 -15.27 6.90 -17.90
C LEU A 170 -14.25 7.74 -17.11
N LYS A 171 -13.72 8.83 -17.69
CA LYS A 171 -12.80 9.74 -16.99
C LYS A 171 -13.52 10.52 -15.89
N ASP A 172 -14.69 11.07 -16.20
CA ASP A 172 -15.48 11.85 -15.23
C ASP A 172 -15.85 11.01 -14.02
N LYS A 173 -16.31 9.78 -14.25
CA LYS A 173 -16.61 8.82 -13.17
C LYS A 173 -15.36 8.41 -12.38
N MET A 174 -14.22 8.25 -13.06
CA MET A 174 -12.98 7.93 -12.36
C MET A 174 -12.55 9.07 -11.43
N ALA A 175 -12.67 10.33 -11.87
CA ALA A 175 -12.38 11.50 -11.04
C ALA A 175 -13.35 11.63 -9.84
N GLU A 176 -14.65 11.34 -10.04
CA GLU A 176 -15.64 11.29 -8.96
C GLU A 176 -15.24 10.27 -7.87
N TYR A 177 -14.88 9.05 -8.26
CA TYR A 177 -14.48 8.00 -7.31
C TYR A 177 -13.10 8.23 -6.68
N GLU A 178 -12.16 8.87 -7.39
CA GLU A 178 -10.85 9.24 -6.84
C GLU A 178 -10.97 10.30 -5.72
N ALA A 179 -11.90 11.26 -5.88
CA ALA A 179 -12.23 12.21 -4.82
C ALA A 179 -12.81 11.53 -3.57
N ILE A 180 -13.59 10.46 -3.73
CA ILE A 180 -14.19 9.68 -2.64
C ILE A 180 -13.16 8.76 -1.97
N ALA A 181 -12.31 8.09 -2.76
CA ALA A 181 -11.29 7.15 -2.27
C ALA A 181 -10.22 7.83 -1.40
N SER A 182 -10.03 9.15 -1.54
CA SER A 182 -9.18 9.96 -0.65
C SER A 182 -9.60 9.91 0.83
N SER A 183 -10.83 9.45 1.13
CA SER A 183 -11.37 9.37 2.50
C SER A 183 -11.31 7.99 3.15
N ASP A 184 -11.05 6.90 2.41
CA ASP A 184 -11.18 5.52 2.94
C ASP A 184 -10.09 4.62 2.35
N SER A 185 -9.09 4.24 3.17
CA SER A 185 -7.82 3.68 2.71
C SER A 185 -7.86 2.19 2.32
N SER A 186 -9.04 1.58 2.24
CA SER A 186 -9.20 0.13 2.07
C SER A 186 -9.82 -0.31 0.72
N VAL A 187 -10.12 0.61 -0.19
CA VAL A 187 -10.88 0.29 -1.40
C VAL A 187 -9.99 -0.29 -2.51
N ASN A 188 -10.32 -1.49 -2.98
CA ASN A 188 -9.61 -2.13 -4.09
C ASN A 188 -9.89 -1.41 -5.42
N LEU A 189 -8.83 -0.94 -6.09
CA LEU A 189 -8.88 -0.28 -7.40
C LEU A 189 -9.62 -1.09 -8.47
N ASP A 190 -9.48 -2.43 -8.47
CA ASP A 190 -10.17 -3.29 -9.43
C ASP A 190 -11.69 -3.30 -9.20
N ASP A 191 -12.16 -3.15 -7.97
CA ASP A 191 -13.59 -3.05 -7.64
C ASP A 191 -14.18 -1.70 -8.05
N ILE A 192 -13.41 -0.62 -7.88
CA ILE A 192 -13.79 0.72 -8.36
C ILE A 192 -13.91 0.70 -9.90
N HIS A 193 -12.93 0.14 -10.60
CA HIS A 193 -13.00 -0.01 -12.06
C HIS A 193 -14.22 -0.84 -12.50
N ASN A 194 -14.57 -1.91 -11.77
CA ASN A 194 -15.74 -2.73 -12.09
C ASN A 194 -17.05 -1.97 -11.97
N ARG A 195 -17.15 -1.15 -10.92
CA ARG A 195 -18.31 -0.31 -10.64
C ARG A 195 -18.47 0.77 -11.71
N ILE A 196 -17.41 1.52 -12.02
CA ILE A 196 -17.42 2.55 -13.07
C ILE A 196 -17.87 1.97 -14.42
N ILE A 197 -17.32 0.81 -14.81
CA ILE A 197 -17.67 0.17 -16.07
C ILE A 197 -19.16 -0.22 -16.11
N THR A 198 -19.69 -0.68 -14.98
CA THR A 198 -21.10 -1.07 -14.85
C THR A 198 -22.03 0.14 -14.90
N GLU A 199 -21.62 1.28 -14.33
CA GLU A 199 -22.39 2.53 -14.39
C GLU A 199 -22.42 3.12 -15.80
N VAL A 200 -21.28 3.14 -16.51
CA VAL A 200 -21.18 3.76 -17.84
C VAL A 200 -21.75 2.89 -18.96
N LEU A 201 -21.52 1.57 -18.93
CA LEU A 201 -21.90 0.65 -20.02
C LEU A 201 -23.02 -0.34 -19.65
N GLY A 202 -23.55 -0.24 -18.44
CA GLY A 202 -24.55 -1.13 -17.89
C GLY A 202 -24.00 -2.50 -17.46
N PRO A 203 -24.89 -3.36 -16.93
CA PRO A 203 -24.54 -4.70 -16.47
C PRO A 203 -23.78 -5.53 -17.52
N LYS A 204 -22.89 -6.40 -17.04
CA LYS A 204 -22.21 -7.38 -17.89
C LYS A 204 -23.22 -8.39 -18.43
N ARG A 205 -23.09 -8.73 -19.71
CA ARG A 205 -23.89 -9.81 -20.33
C ARG A 205 -23.38 -11.16 -19.85
N TYR A 206 -24.27 -12.13 -19.74
CA TYR A 206 -23.94 -13.49 -19.30
C TYR A 206 -22.83 -14.10 -20.17
N GLY A 207 -21.85 -14.76 -19.54
CA GLY A 207 -20.78 -15.49 -20.20
C GLY A 207 -19.57 -14.67 -20.70
N ARG A 208 -19.57 -13.33 -20.60
CA ARG A 208 -18.46 -12.51 -21.14
C ARG A 208 -18.09 -11.32 -20.26
N VAL A 209 -16.78 -11.10 -20.07
CA VAL A 209 -16.27 -9.88 -19.43
C VAL A 209 -16.01 -8.81 -20.49
N ARG A 210 -16.68 -7.66 -20.36
CA ARG A 210 -16.43 -6.49 -21.22
C ARG A 210 -14.95 -6.09 -21.17
N PHE A 211 -14.42 -5.64 -22.30
CA PHE A 211 -13.03 -5.19 -22.52
C PHE A 211 -11.92 -6.25 -22.42
N GLN A 212 -12.26 -7.51 -22.12
CA GLN A 212 -11.29 -8.60 -22.02
C GLN A 212 -11.31 -9.54 -23.24
N GLY A 213 -11.96 -9.14 -24.33
CA GLY A 213 -12.06 -9.94 -25.56
C GLY A 213 -13.23 -10.93 -25.55
N SER A 214 -13.22 -11.88 -26.48
CA SER A 214 -14.33 -12.83 -26.70
C SER A 214 -14.25 -14.09 -25.84
N PHE A 215 -13.08 -14.40 -25.28
CA PHE A 215 -12.78 -15.71 -24.66
C PHE A 215 -12.72 -15.67 -23.14
N VAL A 216 -12.85 -14.48 -22.53
CA VAL A 216 -12.70 -14.30 -21.09
C VAL A 216 -14.09 -14.29 -20.44
N ASN A 217 -14.39 -15.37 -19.71
CA ASN A 217 -15.60 -15.45 -18.91
C ASN A 217 -15.36 -14.91 -17.48
N PRO A 218 -16.41 -14.49 -16.74
CA PRO A 218 -16.27 -13.93 -15.40
C PRO A 218 -15.50 -14.83 -14.43
N THR A 219 -15.71 -16.15 -14.50
CA THR A 219 -15.09 -17.16 -13.62
C THR A 219 -13.57 -17.26 -13.82
N GLN A 220 -13.09 -17.18 -15.06
CA GLN A 220 -11.66 -17.17 -15.39
C GLN A 220 -11.00 -15.83 -15.06
N TYR A 221 -11.75 -14.73 -15.18
CA TYR A 221 -11.20 -13.39 -15.04
C TYR A 221 -11.09 -12.91 -13.59
N VAL A 222 -12.16 -13.09 -12.82
CA VAL A 222 -12.23 -12.70 -11.41
C VAL A 222 -11.61 -13.79 -10.53
N GLY A 223 -11.33 -14.97 -11.10
CA GLY A 223 -11.02 -16.20 -10.38
C GLY A 223 -12.30 -16.79 -9.77
N SER A 224 -12.20 -18.01 -9.25
CA SER A 224 -13.20 -18.58 -8.33
C SER A 224 -13.15 -17.84 -6.99
N ASN A 225 -13.33 -16.52 -7.01
CA ASN A 225 -13.67 -15.78 -5.83
C ASN A 225 -15.16 -16.02 -5.64
N SER A 226 -15.48 -16.82 -4.62
CA SER A 226 -16.82 -17.00 -4.06
C SER A 226 -17.46 -15.69 -3.53
N GLN A 227 -17.04 -14.53 -4.03
CA GLN A 227 -17.41 -13.23 -3.48
C GLN A 227 -18.06 -12.22 -4.44
N GLN A 228 -18.34 -12.54 -5.72
CA GLN A 228 -19.08 -11.57 -6.55
C GLN A 228 -20.15 -12.21 -7.46
N TYR A 229 -21.20 -12.73 -6.81
CA TYR A 229 -22.62 -12.36 -7.03
C TYR A 229 -23.47 -13.15 -6.03
N ILE A 230 -23.56 -12.64 -4.80
CA ILE A 230 -24.72 -12.93 -3.94
C ILE A 230 -25.70 -11.80 -4.25
N PRO A 231 -26.89 -12.05 -4.81
CA PRO A 231 -27.98 -11.09 -4.64
C PRO A 231 -28.08 -10.88 -3.14
N LEU A 232 -27.83 -9.66 -2.66
CA LEU A 232 -27.94 -9.31 -1.24
C LEU A 232 -29.40 -9.54 -0.81
N GLY A 233 -29.71 -10.78 -0.50
CA GLY A 233 -31.05 -11.31 -0.36
C GLY A 233 -31.00 -12.47 0.61
N ASN A 234 -31.41 -12.15 1.84
CA ASN A 234 -31.95 -13.08 2.84
C ASN A 234 -30.98 -13.77 3.81
N GLN A 235 -29.69 -14.00 3.52
CA GLN A 235 -28.81 -14.68 4.49
C GLN A 235 -28.02 -13.72 5.41
N ALA A 236 -27.56 -12.58 4.90
CA ALA A 236 -26.90 -11.55 5.72
C ALA A 236 -27.88 -10.63 6.46
N GLN A 237 -29.15 -10.59 6.03
CA GLN A 237 -30.19 -9.75 6.65
C GLN A 237 -30.47 -10.13 8.12
N PRO A 238 -30.70 -11.40 8.50
CA PRO A 238 -31.00 -11.74 9.90
C PRO A 238 -29.79 -11.54 10.83
N GLU A 239 -28.56 -11.70 10.33
CA GLU A 239 -27.34 -11.53 11.12
C GLU A 239 -26.97 -10.05 11.29
N VAL A 240 -27.11 -9.25 10.22
CA VAL A 240 -27.00 -7.78 10.29
C VAL A 240 -28.13 -7.20 11.16
N GLN A 241 -29.34 -7.74 11.10
CA GLN A 241 -30.45 -7.32 11.96
C GLN A 241 -30.16 -7.67 13.43
N ARG A 242 -29.67 -8.88 13.72
CA ARG A 242 -29.22 -9.26 15.07
C ARG A 242 -28.13 -8.33 15.60
N LEU A 243 -27.13 -8.00 14.78
CA LEU A 243 -26.07 -7.07 15.17
C LEU A 243 -26.62 -5.66 15.40
N ARG A 244 -27.58 -5.20 14.59
CA ARG A 244 -28.28 -3.92 14.81
C ARG A 244 -29.08 -3.93 16.11
N ASP A 245 -29.81 -5.00 16.39
CA ASP A 245 -30.60 -5.15 17.61
C ASP A 245 -29.67 -5.20 18.85
N GLN A 246 -28.52 -5.88 18.74
CA GLN A 246 -27.49 -5.89 19.79
C GLN A 246 -26.87 -4.50 20.01
N MET A 247 -26.56 -3.77 18.93
CA MET A 247 -26.08 -2.39 19.04
C MET A 247 -27.13 -1.48 19.67
N ALA A 248 -28.40 -1.63 19.30
CA ALA A 248 -29.50 -0.86 19.89
C ALA A 248 -29.68 -1.18 21.37
N GLN A 249 -29.56 -2.46 21.77
CA GLN A 249 -29.62 -2.88 23.17
C GLN A 249 -28.44 -2.34 23.99
N MET A 250 -27.22 -2.39 23.46
CA MET A 250 -26.05 -1.79 24.12
C MET A 250 -26.19 -0.27 24.22
N GLN A 251 -26.72 0.39 23.19
CA GLN A 251 -26.99 1.83 23.22
C GLN A 251 -28.06 2.19 24.26
N ALA A 252 -29.15 1.44 24.34
CA ALA A 252 -30.18 1.66 25.36
C ALA A 252 -29.61 1.49 26.78
N SER A 253 -28.82 0.42 27.02
CA SER A 253 -28.20 0.18 28.34
C SER A 253 -27.21 1.27 28.72
N THR A 254 -26.41 1.78 27.77
CA THR A 254 -25.48 2.90 28.04
C THR A 254 -26.22 4.20 28.31
N VAL A 255 -27.31 4.49 27.60
CA VAL A 255 -28.16 5.66 27.86
C VAL A 255 -28.80 5.56 29.26
N GLU A 256 -29.28 4.39 29.67
CA GLU A 256 -29.80 4.16 31.02
C GLU A 256 -28.73 4.38 32.10
N GLN A 257 -27.51 3.87 31.91
CA GLN A 257 -26.40 4.11 32.84
C GLN A 257 -26.03 5.59 32.92
N ILE A 258 -26.01 6.30 31.80
CA ILE A 258 -25.77 7.75 31.77
C ILE A 258 -26.87 8.50 32.52
N ALA A 259 -28.14 8.10 32.36
CA ALA A 259 -29.25 8.71 33.08
C ALA A 259 -29.13 8.53 34.60
N GLN A 260 -28.83 7.30 35.05
CA GLN A 260 -28.61 7.00 36.47
C GLN A 260 -27.44 7.79 37.05
N LEU A 261 -26.31 7.85 36.34
CA LEU A 261 -25.14 8.63 36.77
C LEU A 261 -25.44 10.13 36.86
N LYS A 262 -26.22 10.68 35.91
CA LYS A 262 -26.65 12.08 35.93
C LYS A 262 -27.59 12.38 37.10
N GLU A 263 -28.56 11.49 37.37
CA GLU A 263 -29.48 11.66 38.49
C GLU A 263 -28.75 11.55 39.84
N GLU A 264 -27.80 10.61 39.96
CA GLU A 264 -26.97 10.48 41.15
C GLU A 264 -26.07 11.71 41.35
N ALA A 265 -25.48 12.23 40.27
CA ALA A 265 -24.69 13.47 40.31
C ALA A 265 -25.53 14.67 40.76
N ALA A 266 -26.74 14.84 40.20
CA ALA A 266 -27.65 15.91 40.60
C ALA A 266 -28.08 15.79 42.08
N SER A 267 -28.34 14.56 42.55
CA SER A 267 -28.67 14.30 43.97
C SER A 267 -27.49 14.64 44.90
N ARG A 268 -26.26 14.27 44.51
CA ARG A 268 -25.04 14.64 45.26
C ARG A 268 -24.83 16.14 45.30
N GLU A 269 -25.02 16.83 44.18
CA GLU A 269 -24.88 18.29 44.09
C GLU A 269 -25.93 19.00 44.96
N ALA A 270 -27.20 18.59 44.89
CA ALA A 270 -28.26 19.15 45.72
C ALA A 270 -27.98 18.96 47.22
N LYS A 271 -27.47 17.79 47.63
CA LYS A 271 -27.05 17.55 49.03
C LYS A 271 -25.88 18.45 49.44
N ALA A 272 -24.90 18.66 48.57
CA ALA A 272 -23.79 19.57 48.83
C ALA A 272 -24.27 21.03 48.98
N GLN A 273 -25.14 21.48 48.09
CA GLN A 273 -25.74 22.83 48.16
C GLN A 273 -26.56 23.02 49.45
N ARG A 274 -27.33 22.01 49.88
CA ARG A 274 -28.07 22.06 51.15
C ARG A 274 -27.13 22.19 52.35
N LYS A 275 -26.07 21.37 52.41
CA LYS A 275 -25.04 21.46 53.46
C LYS A 275 -24.37 22.83 53.48
N TYR A 276 -24.06 23.39 52.32
CA TYR A 276 -23.45 24.72 52.22
C TYR A 276 -24.38 25.82 52.76
N LYS A 277 -25.67 25.79 52.40
CA LYS A 277 -26.67 26.75 52.93
C LYS A 277 -26.83 26.61 54.45
N GLU A 278 -26.86 25.39 54.97
CA GLU A 278 -26.94 25.14 56.42
C GLU A 278 -25.71 25.69 57.16
N LEU A 279 -24.51 25.48 56.62
CA LEU A 279 -23.28 26.05 57.16
C LEU A 279 -23.30 27.58 57.16
N GLN A 280 -23.75 28.22 56.07
CA GLN A 280 -23.89 29.68 56.02
C GLN A 280 -24.85 30.21 57.08
N LEU A 281 -25.98 29.52 57.32
CA LEU A 281 -26.93 29.90 58.36
C LEU A 281 -26.33 29.76 59.77
N LYS A 282 -25.60 28.68 60.05
CA LYS A 282 -24.91 28.50 61.34
C LYS A 282 -23.88 29.60 61.59
N LEU A 283 -23.10 29.95 60.57
CA LEU A 283 -22.09 31.00 60.65
C LEU A 283 -22.72 32.37 60.94
N LYS A 284 -23.84 32.70 60.27
CA LYS A 284 -24.60 33.93 60.53
C LYS A 284 -25.20 33.97 61.93
N ALA A 285 -25.79 32.85 62.39
CA ALA A 285 -26.35 32.76 63.74
C ALA A 285 -25.27 32.92 64.83
N GLU A 286 -24.09 32.33 64.62
CA GLU A 286 -22.97 32.48 65.55
C GLU A 286 -22.43 33.91 65.58
N ALA A 287 -22.31 34.56 64.41
CA ALA A 287 -21.91 35.96 64.32
C ALA A 287 -22.90 36.88 65.05
N ALA A 288 -24.21 36.71 64.82
CA ALA A 288 -25.25 37.48 65.51
C ALA A 288 -25.24 37.23 67.04
N ALA A 289 -24.98 36.00 67.48
CA ALA A 289 -24.86 35.69 68.90
C ALA A 289 -23.63 36.36 69.54
N LYS A 290 -22.50 36.46 68.82
CA LYS A 290 -21.30 37.20 69.27
C LYS A 290 -21.58 38.70 69.34
N GLU A 291 -22.24 39.27 68.33
CA GLU A 291 -22.62 40.68 68.28
C GLU A 291 -23.58 41.04 69.43
N ALA A 292 -24.65 40.25 69.63
CA ALA A 292 -25.58 40.47 70.74
C ALA A 292 -24.90 40.39 72.12
N LYS A 293 -23.91 39.50 72.29
CA LYS A 293 -23.10 39.45 73.52
C LYS A 293 -22.24 40.70 73.67
N ALA A 294 -21.68 41.24 72.59
CA ALA A 294 -20.92 42.48 72.62
C ALA A 294 -21.81 43.68 72.95
N SER A 295 -22.97 43.81 72.31
CA SER A 295 -23.94 44.88 72.59
C SER A 295 -24.40 44.83 74.05
N ARG A 296 -24.77 43.65 74.58
CA ARG A 296 -25.13 43.51 76.01
C ARG A 296 -24.02 43.95 76.96
N LYS A 297 -22.76 43.68 76.63
CA LYS A 297 -21.61 44.16 77.43
C LYS A 297 -21.50 45.69 77.34
N TYR A 298 -21.65 46.26 76.16
CA TYR A 298 -21.63 47.70 75.92
C TYR A 298 -22.76 48.42 76.67
N ASP A 299 -24.00 47.94 76.57
CA ASP A 299 -25.17 48.48 77.28
C ASP A 299 -24.97 48.44 78.80
N LYS A 300 -24.40 47.35 79.32
CA LYS A 300 -24.07 47.23 80.75
C LYS A 300 -23.03 48.27 81.19
N LEU A 301 -22.00 48.51 80.38
CA LEU A 301 -21.00 49.55 80.64
C LEU A 301 -21.60 50.96 80.58
N GLN A 302 -22.47 51.23 79.60
CA GLN A 302 -23.19 52.51 79.49
C GLN A 302 -24.05 52.76 80.73
N LEU A 303 -24.77 51.74 81.22
CA LEU A 303 -25.58 51.85 82.44
C LEU A 303 -24.72 52.13 83.68
N GLN A 304 -23.56 51.46 83.80
CA GLN A 304 -22.60 51.73 84.89
C GLN A 304 -22.09 53.18 84.85
N LEU A 305 -21.75 53.69 83.66
CA LEU A 305 -21.30 55.07 83.48
C LEU A 305 -22.40 56.08 83.84
N GLN A 306 -23.64 55.84 83.41
CA GLN A 306 -24.77 56.71 83.73
C GLN A 306 -25.02 56.79 85.24
N ASN A 307 -24.92 55.65 85.96
CA ASN A 307 -25.04 55.62 87.41
C ASN A 307 -23.91 56.42 88.10
N MET A 308 -22.66 56.31 87.62
CA MET A 308 -21.53 57.10 88.13
C MET A 308 -21.73 58.60 87.94
N ILE A 309 -22.22 59.02 86.77
CA ILE A 309 -22.52 60.44 86.48
C ILE A 309 -23.61 60.96 87.43
N LYS A 310 -24.66 60.18 87.66
CA LYS A 310 -25.75 60.56 88.57
C LYS A 310 -25.26 60.72 90.01
N LEU A 311 -24.42 59.80 90.50
CA LEU A 311 -23.81 59.90 91.84
C LEU A 311 -22.88 61.13 91.95
N PHE A 312 -22.08 61.40 90.91
CA PHE A 312 -21.22 62.58 90.87
C PHE A 312 -22.04 63.88 90.92
N GLN A 313 -23.10 64.00 90.11
CA GLN A 313 -24.00 65.16 90.14
C GLN A 313 -24.69 65.34 91.50
N GLN A 314 -25.07 64.26 92.19
CA GLN A 314 -25.61 64.32 93.55
C GLN A 314 -24.59 64.83 94.56
N SER A 315 -23.31 64.43 94.44
CA SER A 315 -22.24 64.92 95.33
C SER A 315 -21.94 66.42 95.18
N GLN A 316 -22.21 67.00 94.00
CA GLN A 316 -22.04 68.43 93.73
C GLN A 316 -23.21 69.31 94.23
N ASN A 317 -24.34 68.70 94.59
CA ASN A 317 -25.57 69.40 95.01
C ASN A 317 -25.86 69.31 96.52
N LEU A 318 -24.89 68.94 97.35
CA LEU A 318 -25.04 69.00 98.82
C LEU A 318 -24.90 70.46 99.29
N PRO A 319 -25.87 71.00 100.05
CA PRO A 319 -25.72 72.32 100.67
C PRO A 319 -24.67 72.24 101.78
N SER A 320 -23.80 73.26 101.81
CA SER A 320 -22.73 73.42 102.79
C SER A 320 -23.25 73.69 104.20
#